data_AF-A0A8B7UKF3-F1
#
_entry.id   AF-A0A8B7UKF3-F1
#
_cell.length_a   1.000
_cell.length_b   1.000
_cell.length_c   1.000
_cell.angle_alpha   90.00
_cell.angle_beta   90.00
_cell.angle_gamma   90.00
#
_symmetry.space_group_name_H-M   'P 1'
#
loop_
_entity.id
_entity.type
_entity.pdbx_description
1 polymer ?
#
loop_
_entity_poly.entity_id
_entity_poly.type
_entity_poly.pdbx_seq_one_letter_code
_entity_poly.pdbx_strand_id
1 'polypeptide(L)'
;MKSKAFWTLSWEYATMYVGSLVVIVCLSFFLLSSWDFIPAVYGFILSVPDLTPNIGLFWYFFAEMFEHFSLFFVCVFQINVFFYTIPLAIKLKEHPIFFMFIQIAIISIFKSYPTVGDVALYMAFFPVWNHLYRFLRNIFVLACIIIVCSLLFPVLWHLWIYAGSANSNFFYAITLTFNVGQILLISDYFYAFLRREYYLTHGLYLTAKDGTEAMLVLK
;
A
#
# COMPACT_ATOMS: atom_id res chain seq x y z
N MET A 1 -27.81 -3.16 16.68
CA MET A 1 -26.36 -3.39 16.90
C MET A 1 -26.07 -3.92 18.32
N LYS A 2 -26.83 -4.91 18.81
CA LYS A 2 -26.65 -5.58 20.11
C LYS A 2 -27.09 -7.05 19.98
N SER A 3 -26.42 -7.84 19.14
CA SER A 3 -26.63 -9.28 19.11
C SER A 3 -25.45 -9.93 19.80
N LYS A 4 -25.69 -10.81 20.78
CA LYS A 4 -24.64 -11.62 21.42
C LYS A 4 -23.77 -12.34 20.38
N ALA A 5 -24.37 -12.69 19.24
CA ALA A 5 -23.70 -13.29 18.09
C ALA A 5 -22.59 -12.42 17.47
N PHE A 6 -22.75 -11.09 17.47
CA PHE A 6 -21.69 -10.18 16.98
C PHE A 6 -20.47 -10.24 17.90
N TRP A 7 -20.70 -10.19 19.21
CA TRP A 7 -19.61 -10.26 20.20
C TRP A 7 -18.90 -11.60 20.21
N THR A 8 -19.63 -12.71 20.03
CA THR A 8 -19.01 -14.03 19.92
C THR A 8 -18.18 -14.15 18.65
N LEU A 9 -18.69 -13.68 17.50
CA LEU A 9 -17.96 -13.69 16.25
C LEU A 9 -16.70 -12.80 16.30
N SER A 10 -16.81 -11.60 16.85
CA SER A 10 -15.64 -10.72 17.05
C SER A 10 -14.60 -11.35 17.98
N TRP A 11 -15.03 -12.07 19.01
CA TRP A 11 -14.14 -12.79 19.91
C TRP A 11 -13.44 -13.97 19.21
N GLU A 12 -14.15 -14.73 18.39
CA GLU A 12 -13.57 -15.81 17.57
C GLU A 12 -12.49 -15.27 16.62
N TYR A 13 -12.77 -14.22 15.86
CA TYR A 13 -11.75 -13.63 14.98
C TYR A 13 -10.57 -13.00 15.74
N ALA A 14 -10.84 -12.33 16.87
CA ALA A 14 -9.78 -11.79 17.72
C ALA A 14 -8.88 -12.90 18.27
N THR A 15 -9.44 -14.01 18.74
CA THR A 15 -8.68 -15.16 19.22
C THR A 15 -7.90 -15.86 18.12
N MET A 16 -8.45 -16.00 16.91
CA MET A 16 -7.69 -16.53 15.76
C MET A 16 -6.52 -15.61 15.36
N TYR A 17 -6.74 -14.29 15.37
CA TYR A 17 -5.69 -13.32 15.06
C TYR A 17 -4.58 -13.32 16.12
N VAL A 18 -4.93 -13.20 17.40
CA VAL A 18 -3.96 -13.23 18.50
C VAL A 18 -3.26 -14.59 18.58
N GLY A 19 -4.00 -15.68 18.39
CA GLY A 19 -3.45 -17.03 18.35
C GLY A 19 -2.43 -17.22 17.23
N SER A 20 -2.74 -16.79 16.00
CA SER A 20 -1.79 -16.86 14.89
C SER A 20 -0.56 -15.97 15.11
N LEU A 21 -0.73 -14.78 15.68
CA LEU A 21 0.38 -13.89 16.04
C LEU A 21 1.29 -14.53 17.09
N VAL A 22 0.73 -15.14 18.14
CA VAL A 22 1.48 -15.88 19.17
C VAL A 22 2.24 -17.04 18.53
N VAL A 23 1.62 -17.81 17.66
CA VAL A 23 2.28 -18.93 16.95
C VAL A 23 3.49 -18.42 16.16
N ILE A 24 3.35 -17.33 15.39
CA ILE A 24 4.46 -16.77 14.59
C ILE A 24 5.59 -16.24 15.49
N VAL A 25 5.26 -15.58 16.60
CA VAL A 25 6.25 -15.08 17.57
C VAL A 25 6.98 -16.24 18.26
N CYS A 26 6.26 -17.28 18.67
CA CYS A 26 6.84 -18.48 19.25
C CYS A 26 7.75 -19.21 18.26
N LEU A 27 7.32 -19.38 17.00
CA LEU A 27 8.15 -19.97 15.94
C LEU A 27 9.42 -19.17 15.71
N SER A 28 9.33 -17.83 15.70
CA SER A 28 10.50 -16.95 15.60
C SER A 28 11.45 -17.14 16.79
N PHE A 29 10.91 -17.23 18.01
CA PHE A 29 11.72 -17.51 19.21
C PHE A 29 12.40 -18.88 19.14
N PHE A 30 11.71 -19.94 18.70
CA PHE A 30 12.33 -21.26 18.56
C PHE A 30 13.43 -21.29 17.48
N LEU A 31 13.27 -20.53 16.39
CA LEU A 31 14.23 -20.49 15.30
C LEU A 31 15.49 -19.67 15.64
N LEU A 32 15.32 -18.54 16.32
CA LEU A 32 16.42 -17.63 16.69
C LEU A 32 16.98 -17.87 18.09
N SER A 33 16.26 -18.60 18.95
CA SER A 33 16.60 -18.86 20.36
C SER A 33 16.87 -17.60 21.20
N SER A 34 16.37 -16.43 20.77
CA SER A 34 16.49 -15.17 21.49
C SER A 34 15.25 -14.31 21.28
N TRP A 35 15.04 -13.30 22.13
CA TRP A 35 13.99 -12.28 21.97
C TRP A 35 14.47 -11.05 21.21
N ASP A 36 15.75 -11.00 20.84
CA ASP A 36 16.39 -9.85 20.19
C ASP A 36 15.81 -9.56 18.79
N PHE A 37 15.12 -10.52 18.19
CA PHE A 37 14.42 -10.31 16.92
C PHE A 37 13.28 -9.29 17.04
N ILE A 38 12.68 -9.10 18.23
CA ILE A 38 11.58 -8.13 18.39
C ILE A 38 12.07 -6.70 18.15
N PRO A 39 13.07 -6.18 18.90
CA PRO A 39 13.61 -4.86 18.62
C PRO A 39 14.31 -4.81 17.26
N ALA A 40 14.97 -5.88 16.81
CA ALA A 40 15.69 -5.89 15.54
C ALA A 40 14.77 -5.88 14.30
N VAL A 41 13.56 -6.45 14.36
CA VAL A 41 12.63 -6.51 13.22
C VAL A 41 11.52 -5.47 13.37
N TYR A 42 10.73 -5.56 14.43
CA TYR A 42 9.57 -4.69 14.62
C TYR A 42 9.99 -3.31 15.15
N GLY A 43 10.93 -3.29 16.10
CA GLY A 43 11.48 -2.05 16.63
C GLY A 43 12.17 -1.24 15.54
N PHE A 44 13.02 -1.88 14.74
CA PHE A 44 13.76 -1.27 13.64
C PHE A 44 12.84 -0.61 12.59
N ILE A 45 11.76 -1.29 12.18
CA ILE A 45 10.79 -0.70 11.24
C ILE A 45 10.12 0.53 11.84
N LEU A 46 9.80 0.50 13.14
CA LEU A 46 9.09 1.59 13.79
C LEU A 46 10.00 2.79 14.12
N SER A 47 11.22 2.56 14.58
CA SER A 47 12.16 3.60 15.02
C SER A 47 13.02 4.18 13.89
N VAL A 48 13.10 3.51 12.74
CA VAL A 48 13.82 3.93 11.53
C VAL A 48 15.25 4.43 11.83
N PRO A 49 16.10 3.61 12.47
CA PRO A 49 17.42 4.04 12.90
C PRO A 49 18.44 4.10 11.75
N ASP A 50 18.20 3.36 10.67
CA ASP A 50 19.06 3.34 9.49
C ASP A 50 18.48 4.24 8.38
N LEU A 51 19.31 5.11 7.83
CA LEU A 51 18.94 6.03 6.75
C LEU A 51 19.68 5.70 5.45
N THR A 52 20.15 4.46 5.30
CA THR A 52 20.70 3.99 4.04
C THR A 52 19.71 4.21 2.89
N PRO A 53 20.21 4.68 1.73
CA PRO A 53 19.36 4.94 0.58
C PRO A 53 18.55 3.72 0.15
N ASN A 54 17.24 3.90 0.00
CA ASN A 54 16.31 2.87 -0.43
C ASN A 54 15.20 3.44 -1.32
N ILE A 55 14.23 2.61 -1.73
CA ILE A 55 13.11 3.03 -2.61
C ILE A 55 11.93 3.64 -1.82
N GLY A 56 12.11 3.87 -0.51
CA GLY A 56 11.10 4.40 0.39
C GLY A 56 11.18 5.89 0.60
N LEU A 57 10.18 6.41 1.32
CA LEU A 57 10.02 7.83 1.60
C LEU A 57 10.87 8.32 2.78
N PHE A 58 11.31 7.40 3.65
CA PHE A 58 11.85 7.78 4.96
C PHE A 58 13.31 8.26 4.85
N TRP A 59 14.19 7.47 4.24
CA TRP A 59 15.65 7.65 4.36
C TRP A 59 16.12 9.09 4.12
N TYR A 60 15.69 9.72 3.02
CA TYR A 60 16.14 11.05 2.65
C TYR A 60 15.48 12.16 3.47
N PHE A 61 14.18 12.04 3.74
CA PHE A 61 13.46 13.01 4.57
C PHE A 61 14.06 13.09 5.98
N PHE A 62 14.36 11.94 6.58
CA PHE A 62 14.97 11.87 7.90
C PHE A 62 16.46 12.25 7.88
N ALA A 63 17.16 12.06 6.75
CA ALA A 63 18.56 12.50 6.61
C ALA A 63 18.70 14.03 6.57
N GLU A 64 17.71 14.75 6.01
CA GLU A 64 17.73 16.22 5.96
C GLU A 64 17.18 16.88 7.24
N MET A 65 16.50 16.12 8.08
CA MET A 65 15.79 16.66 9.24
C MET A 65 16.67 16.75 10.49
N PHE A 66 16.43 17.76 11.32
CA PHE A 66 17.04 17.85 12.63
C PHE A 66 16.58 16.72 13.56
N GLU A 67 17.54 16.06 14.21
CA GLU A 67 17.30 14.93 15.12
C GLU A 67 16.28 15.26 16.23
N HIS A 68 16.28 16.49 16.73
CA HIS A 68 15.34 16.91 17.79
C HIS A 68 13.86 16.75 17.40
N PHE A 69 13.52 16.88 16.11
CA PHE A 69 12.15 16.73 15.62
C PHE A 69 11.87 15.32 15.07
N SER A 70 12.87 14.46 14.98
CA SER A 70 12.77 13.16 14.31
C SER A 70 11.62 12.30 14.84
N LEU A 71 11.49 12.17 16.16
CA LEU A 71 10.45 11.36 16.79
C LEU A 71 9.04 11.79 16.39
N PHE A 72 8.79 13.10 16.30
CA PHE A 72 7.49 13.62 15.88
C PHE A 72 7.16 13.17 14.45
N PHE A 73 8.10 13.32 13.52
CA PHE A 73 7.88 12.94 12.13
C PHE A 73 7.85 11.42 11.94
N VAL A 74 8.59 10.63 12.73
CA VAL A 74 8.45 9.16 12.73
C VAL A 74 7.01 8.80 13.05
N CYS A 75 6.44 9.34 14.13
CA CYS A 75 5.05 9.09 14.48
C CYS A 75 4.07 9.49 13.37
N VAL A 76 4.26 10.66 12.75
CA VAL A 76 3.42 11.15 11.64
C VAL A 76 3.52 10.26 10.41
N PHE A 77 4.69 9.75 10.07
CA PHE A 77 4.82 8.86 8.91
C PHE A 77 4.23 7.48 9.21
N GLN A 78 4.51 6.90 10.38
CA GLN A 78 4.04 5.56 10.76
C GLN A 78 2.51 5.50 10.89
N ILE A 79 1.86 6.56 11.40
CA ILE A 79 0.39 6.55 11.56
C ILE A 79 -0.35 6.40 10.23
N ASN A 80 0.24 6.82 9.10
CA ASN A 80 -0.38 6.66 7.78
C ASN A 80 -0.66 5.19 7.43
N VAL A 81 0.21 4.26 7.85
CA VAL A 81 -0.01 2.82 7.62
C VAL A 81 -1.29 2.33 8.32
N PHE A 82 -1.55 2.84 9.52
CA PHE A 82 -2.67 2.40 10.35
C PHE A 82 -3.96 3.16 10.06
N PHE A 83 -3.86 4.46 9.78
CA PHE A 83 -4.99 5.38 9.65
C PHE A 83 -5.98 4.95 8.58
N TYR A 84 -5.50 4.47 7.43
CA TYR A 84 -6.39 4.04 6.33
C TYR A 84 -7.13 2.73 6.60
N THR A 85 -6.66 1.90 7.53
CA THR A 85 -7.19 0.56 7.78
C THR A 85 -8.66 0.60 8.22
N ILE A 86 -8.99 1.47 9.18
CA ILE A 86 -10.34 1.59 9.75
C ILE A 86 -11.39 2.04 8.71
N PRO A 87 -11.21 3.19 8.01
CA PRO A 87 -12.21 3.65 7.05
C PRO A 87 -12.35 2.67 5.87
N LEU A 88 -11.26 2.05 5.42
CA LEU A 88 -11.31 1.04 4.36
C LEU A 88 -12.06 -0.22 4.81
N ALA A 89 -11.86 -0.69 6.04
CA ALA A 89 -12.56 -1.85 6.57
C ALA A 89 -14.08 -1.60 6.66
N ILE A 90 -14.49 -0.39 7.03
CA ILE A 90 -15.92 0.00 7.06
C ILE A 90 -16.49 0.05 5.64
N LYS A 91 -15.76 0.67 4.70
CA LYS A 91 -16.24 0.87 3.33
C LYS A 91 -16.30 -0.42 2.52
N LEU A 92 -15.31 -1.30 2.67
CA LEU A 92 -15.14 -2.54 1.90
C LEU A 92 -15.55 -3.80 2.67
N LYS A 93 -16.41 -3.67 3.68
CA LYS A 93 -16.85 -4.79 4.55
C LYS A 93 -17.41 -6.00 3.78
N GLU A 94 -18.01 -5.77 2.60
CA GLU A 94 -18.61 -6.81 1.75
C GLU A 94 -17.60 -7.43 0.76
N HIS A 95 -16.42 -6.81 0.63
CA HIS A 95 -15.37 -7.17 -0.33
C HIS A 95 -14.00 -7.35 0.34
N PRO A 96 -13.83 -8.38 1.20
CA PRO A 96 -12.62 -8.57 2.01
C PRO A 96 -11.35 -8.81 1.19
N ILE A 97 -11.46 -9.42 0.01
CA ILE A 97 -10.31 -9.68 -0.88
C ILE A 97 -9.79 -8.36 -1.48
N PHE A 98 -10.70 -7.46 -1.86
CA PHE A 98 -10.30 -6.13 -2.36
C PHE A 98 -9.72 -5.27 -1.25
N PHE A 99 -10.28 -5.35 -0.04
CA PHE A 99 -9.72 -4.72 1.15
C PHE A 99 -8.28 -5.20 1.42
N MET A 100 -8.03 -6.51 1.39
CA MET A 100 -6.69 -7.07 1.55
C MET A 100 -5.71 -6.53 0.50
N PHE A 101 -6.11 -6.50 -0.77
CA PHE A 101 -5.30 -5.97 -1.87
C PHE A 101 -4.89 -4.50 -1.64
N ILE A 102 -5.85 -3.64 -1.30
CA ILE A 102 -5.57 -2.22 -1.01
C ILE A 102 -4.68 -2.08 0.23
N GLN A 103 -4.92 -2.87 1.27
CA GLN A 103 -4.13 -2.81 2.50
C GLN A 103 -2.67 -3.22 2.28
N ILE A 104 -2.41 -4.29 1.51
CA ILE A 104 -1.04 -4.70 1.16
C ILE A 104 -0.33 -3.58 0.39
N ALA A 105 -1.03 -2.92 -0.54
CA ALA A 105 -0.44 -1.83 -1.30
C ALA A 105 -0.14 -0.60 -0.43
N ILE A 106 -1.04 -0.23 0.49
CA ILE A 106 -0.81 0.86 1.46
C ILE A 106 0.39 0.56 2.35
N ILE A 107 0.49 -0.68 2.87
CA ILE A 107 1.64 -1.11 3.67
C ILE A 107 2.92 -1.00 2.82
N SER A 108 2.91 -1.49 1.58
CA SER A 108 4.09 -1.42 0.70
C SER A 108 4.56 0.01 0.43
N ILE A 109 3.65 0.97 0.30
CA ILE A 109 3.97 2.38 -0.02
C ILE A 109 4.49 3.11 1.23
N PHE A 110 3.87 2.91 2.39
CA PHE A 110 4.17 3.67 3.60
C PHE A 110 5.12 2.95 4.58
N LYS A 111 5.57 1.75 4.26
CA LYS A 111 6.61 1.02 5.04
C LYS A 111 7.91 1.83 5.04
N SER A 112 8.61 1.83 6.18
CA SER A 112 9.85 2.60 6.37
C SER A 112 11.03 2.11 5.52
N TYR A 113 11.10 0.80 5.31
CA TYR A 113 12.10 0.13 4.48
C TYR A 113 11.42 -0.73 3.42
N PRO A 114 10.81 -0.12 2.39
CA PRO A 114 10.15 -0.86 1.34
C PRO A 114 11.20 -1.48 0.42
N THR A 115 10.92 -2.70 -0.01
CA THR A 115 11.74 -3.47 -0.95
C THR A 115 11.00 -3.65 -2.26
N VAL A 116 11.75 -3.99 -3.33
CA VAL A 116 11.14 -4.33 -4.62
C VAL A 116 10.15 -5.50 -4.48
N GLY A 117 10.40 -6.42 -3.54
CA GLY A 117 9.51 -7.53 -3.23
C GLY A 117 8.15 -7.09 -2.68
N ASP A 118 8.12 -6.06 -1.83
CA ASP A 118 6.85 -5.52 -1.30
C ASP A 118 5.98 -4.95 -2.44
N VAL A 119 6.62 -4.25 -3.38
CA VAL A 119 5.96 -3.68 -4.55
C VAL A 119 5.47 -4.78 -5.50
N ALA A 120 6.35 -5.76 -5.79
CA ALA A 120 6.01 -6.88 -6.65
C ALA A 120 4.83 -7.70 -6.11
N LEU A 121 4.74 -7.86 -4.77
CA LEU A 121 3.67 -8.60 -4.13
C LEU A 121 2.29 -8.00 -4.45
N TYR A 122 2.08 -6.71 -4.23
CA TYR A 122 0.77 -6.12 -4.52
C TYR A 122 0.51 -6.04 -6.03
N MET A 123 1.53 -5.78 -6.85
CA MET A 123 1.39 -5.75 -8.31
C MET A 123 0.98 -7.11 -8.89
N ALA A 124 1.40 -8.22 -8.27
CA ALA A 124 1.01 -9.58 -8.67
C ALA A 124 -0.50 -9.83 -8.55
N PHE A 125 -1.23 -9.04 -7.76
CA PHE A 125 -2.69 -9.14 -7.66
C PHE A 125 -3.45 -8.39 -8.77
N PHE A 126 -2.79 -7.57 -9.60
CA PHE A 126 -3.48 -6.82 -10.67
C PHE A 126 -4.28 -7.69 -11.65
N PRO A 127 -3.81 -8.88 -12.09
CA PRO A 127 -4.57 -9.73 -13.00
C PRO A 127 -5.90 -10.22 -12.41
N VAL A 128 -5.99 -10.38 -11.08
CA VAL A 128 -7.23 -10.76 -10.37
C VAL A 128 -8.33 -9.73 -10.58
N TRP A 129 -7.93 -8.47 -10.79
CA TRP A 129 -8.82 -7.32 -10.95
C TRP A 129 -8.97 -6.88 -12.42
N ASN A 130 -8.74 -7.78 -13.38
CA ASN A 130 -8.84 -7.48 -14.82
C ASN A 130 -10.17 -6.82 -15.23
N HIS A 131 -11.27 -7.16 -14.56
CA HIS A 131 -12.60 -6.61 -14.80
C HIS A 131 -12.71 -5.12 -14.47
N LEU A 132 -11.78 -4.58 -13.68
CA LEU A 132 -11.69 -3.14 -13.37
C LEU A 132 -11.00 -2.35 -14.48
N TYR A 133 -10.27 -2.99 -15.41
CA TYR A 133 -9.47 -2.29 -16.42
C TYR A 133 -10.30 -1.36 -17.31
N ARG A 134 -11.57 -1.71 -17.55
CA ARG A 134 -12.51 -0.86 -18.32
C ARG A 134 -12.88 0.44 -17.59
N PHE A 135 -12.78 0.46 -16.26
CA PHE A 135 -13.16 1.60 -15.43
C PHE A 135 -11.98 2.47 -15.00
N LEU A 136 -10.74 2.02 -15.23
CA LEU A 136 -9.52 2.80 -14.97
C LEU A 136 -9.44 4.01 -15.89
N ARG A 137 -9.03 5.16 -15.37
CA ARG A 137 -8.96 6.40 -16.16
C ARG A 137 -7.55 6.73 -16.62
N ASN A 138 -6.57 6.57 -15.74
CA ASN A 138 -5.22 7.11 -15.94
C ASN A 138 -4.16 6.01 -16.08
N ILE A 139 -4.57 4.75 -16.26
CA ILE A 139 -3.68 3.58 -16.24
C ILE A 139 -2.48 3.68 -17.19
N PHE A 140 -2.68 4.23 -18.40
CA PHE A 140 -1.58 4.40 -19.36
C PHE A 140 -0.49 5.32 -18.82
N VAL A 141 -0.87 6.50 -18.34
CA VAL A 141 0.07 7.50 -17.80
C VAL A 141 0.78 6.94 -16.57
N LEU A 142 0.04 6.28 -15.68
CA LEU A 142 0.59 5.71 -14.45
C LEU A 142 1.55 4.55 -14.74
N ALA A 143 1.24 3.69 -15.70
CA ALA A 143 2.14 2.63 -16.15
C ALA A 143 3.44 3.22 -16.71
N CYS A 144 3.37 4.26 -17.54
CA CYS A 144 4.55 4.95 -18.06
C CYS A 144 5.40 5.54 -16.93
N ILE A 145 4.80 6.20 -15.93
CA ILE A 145 5.52 6.76 -14.78
C ILE A 145 6.28 5.66 -14.03
N ILE A 146 5.61 4.55 -13.72
CA ILE A 146 6.22 3.42 -12.99
C ILE A 146 7.38 2.81 -13.78
N ILE A 147 7.21 2.59 -15.09
CA ILE A 147 8.26 2.02 -15.96
C ILE A 147 9.46 2.97 -16.03
N VAL A 148 9.23 4.26 -16.31
CA VAL A 148 10.30 5.26 -16.42
C VAL A 148 11.06 5.38 -15.10
N CYS A 149 10.36 5.47 -13.96
CA CYS A 149 11.02 5.52 -12.65
C CYS A 149 11.86 4.26 -12.39
N SER A 150 11.33 3.09 -12.74
CA SER A 150 12.04 1.81 -12.56
C SER A 150 13.34 1.75 -13.37
N LEU A 151 13.33 2.27 -14.60
CA LEU A 151 14.53 2.35 -15.44
C LEU A 151 15.52 3.41 -14.96
N LEU A 152 15.03 4.51 -14.40
CA LEU A 152 15.88 5.60 -13.91
C LEU A 152 16.57 5.30 -12.58
N PHE A 153 16.02 4.41 -11.74
CA PHE A 153 16.65 4.02 -10.46
C PHE A 153 18.12 3.60 -10.61
N PRO A 154 18.48 2.58 -11.41
CA PRO A 154 19.88 2.17 -11.55
C PRO A 154 20.77 3.24 -12.20
N VAL A 155 20.21 4.03 -13.11
CA VAL A 155 20.94 5.11 -13.81
C VAL A 155 21.34 6.20 -12.82
N LEU A 156 20.38 6.71 -12.04
CA LEU A 156 20.64 7.76 -11.07
C LEU A 156 21.46 7.27 -9.88
N TRP A 157 21.28 6.01 -9.47
CA TRP A 157 22.18 5.38 -8.51
C TRP A 157 23.63 5.40 -9.00
N HIS A 158 23.85 4.99 -10.25
CA HIS A 158 25.19 4.97 -10.82
C HIS A 158 25.80 6.37 -10.97
N LEU A 159 25.01 7.34 -11.42
CA LEU A 159 25.45 8.72 -11.56
C LEU A 159 25.80 9.37 -10.22
N TRP A 160 25.10 8.98 -9.15
CA TRP A 160 25.36 9.47 -7.82
C TRP A 160 26.57 8.80 -7.17
N ILE A 161 26.59 7.47 -7.10
CA ILE A 161 27.62 6.72 -6.35
C ILE A 161 28.94 6.61 -7.11
N TYR A 162 28.90 6.33 -8.41
CA TYR A 162 30.12 6.02 -9.18
C TYR A 162 30.60 7.18 -10.05
N ALA A 163 29.69 7.86 -10.75
CA ALA A 163 30.10 8.94 -11.66
C ALA A 163 30.32 10.28 -10.95
N GLY A 164 29.71 10.49 -9.78
CA GLY A 164 29.78 11.75 -9.03
C GLY A 164 29.16 12.96 -9.72
N SER A 165 28.41 12.75 -10.82
CA SER A 165 27.80 13.82 -11.61
C SER A 165 26.38 14.17 -11.17
N ALA A 166 25.79 13.38 -10.28
CA ALA A 166 24.49 13.63 -9.65
C ALA A 166 24.62 13.52 -8.12
N ASN A 167 23.76 14.22 -7.38
CA ASN A 167 23.64 14.10 -5.93
C ASN A 167 22.44 13.22 -5.52
N SER A 168 22.37 12.84 -4.24
CA SER A 168 21.30 12.10 -3.56
C SER A 168 19.89 12.60 -3.91
N ASN A 169 19.74 13.91 -4.09
CA ASN A 169 18.46 14.57 -4.35
C ASN A 169 17.82 14.06 -5.65
N PHE A 170 18.62 13.76 -6.68
CA PHE A 170 18.10 13.24 -7.94
C PHE A 170 17.52 11.83 -7.75
N PHE A 171 18.25 10.97 -7.03
CA PHE A 171 17.79 9.61 -6.73
C PHE A 171 16.52 9.65 -5.86
N TYR A 172 16.47 10.53 -4.87
CA TYR A 172 15.29 10.72 -4.05
C TYR A 172 14.09 11.30 -4.82
N ALA A 173 14.31 12.24 -5.74
CA ALA A 173 13.23 12.80 -6.56
C ALA A 173 12.52 11.74 -7.41
N ILE A 174 13.26 10.79 -7.99
CA ILE A 174 12.66 9.65 -8.69
C ILE A 174 11.99 8.68 -7.73
N THR A 175 12.56 8.46 -6.54
CA THR A 175 11.92 7.66 -5.48
C THR A 175 10.57 8.25 -5.07
N LEU A 176 10.49 9.56 -4.88
CA LEU A 176 9.25 10.27 -4.57
C LEU A 176 8.23 10.14 -5.72
N THR A 177 8.68 10.36 -6.95
CA THR A 177 7.84 10.23 -8.16
C THR A 177 7.27 8.81 -8.30
N PHE A 178 8.09 7.79 -8.03
CA PHE A 178 7.69 6.40 -8.04
C PHE A 178 6.60 6.11 -6.99
N ASN A 179 6.79 6.56 -5.75
CA ASN A 179 5.81 6.40 -4.67
C ASN A 179 4.50 7.15 -4.97
N VAL A 180 4.56 8.38 -5.50
CA VAL A 180 3.36 9.11 -5.96
C VAL A 180 2.65 8.33 -7.08
N GLY A 181 3.39 7.78 -8.04
CA GLY A 181 2.84 6.91 -9.08
C GLY A 181 2.10 5.70 -8.51
N GLN A 182 2.67 5.05 -7.48
CA GLN A 182 2.02 3.93 -6.79
C GLN A 182 0.74 4.36 -6.07
N ILE A 183 0.75 5.48 -5.33
CA ILE A 183 -0.43 6.02 -4.64
C ILE A 183 -1.56 6.31 -5.64
N LEU A 184 -1.23 6.97 -6.75
CA LEU A 184 -2.20 7.29 -7.79
C LEU A 184 -2.75 6.04 -8.47
N LEU A 185 -1.91 5.02 -8.68
CA LEU A 185 -2.33 3.74 -9.24
C LEU A 185 -3.33 3.03 -8.34
N ILE A 186 -3.01 2.88 -7.05
CA ILE A 186 -3.92 2.25 -6.07
C ILE A 186 -5.21 3.06 -5.92
N SER A 187 -5.12 4.38 -5.97
CA SER A 187 -6.30 5.26 -5.94
C SER A 187 -7.18 5.09 -7.18
N ASP A 188 -6.61 4.95 -8.38
CA ASP A 188 -7.36 4.70 -9.62
C ASP A 188 -8.07 3.33 -9.56
N TYR A 189 -7.41 2.29 -9.04
CA TYR A 189 -8.04 0.98 -8.81
C TYR A 189 -9.18 1.05 -7.78
N PHE A 190 -8.97 1.73 -6.66
CA PHE A 190 -9.99 1.91 -5.63
C PHE A 190 -11.22 2.66 -6.19
N TYR A 191 -10.98 3.73 -6.94
CA TYR A 191 -12.05 4.50 -7.56
C TYR A 191 -12.77 3.72 -8.67
N ALA A 192 -12.05 2.97 -9.49
CA ALA A 192 -12.62 2.08 -10.50
C ALA A 192 -13.51 0.99 -9.88
N PHE A 193 -13.10 0.44 -8.74
CA PHE A 193 -13.89 -0.53 -7.99
C PHE A 193 -15.21 0.09 -7.49
N LEU A 194 -15.15 1.24 -6.81
CA LEU A 194 -16.35 1.94 -6.34
C LEU A 194 -17.29 2.34 -7.48
N ARG A 195 -16.73 2.79 -8.59
CA ARG A 195 -17.49 3.12 -9.80
C ARG A 195 -18.21 1.89 -10.36
N ARG A 196 -17.54 0.73 -10.40
CA ARG A 196 -18.17 -0.52 -10.83
C ARG A 196 -19.32 -0.92 -9.89
N GLU A 197 -19.12 -0.87 -8.57
CA GLU A 197 -20.20 -1.16 -7.62
C GLU A 197 -21.39 -0.22 -7.77
N TYR A 198 -21.11 1.06 -8.00
CA TYR A 198 -22.16 2.05 -8.25
C TYR A 198 -22.98 1.69 -9.49
N TYR A 199 -22.32 1.30 -10.59
CA TYR A 199 -23.03 0.85 -11.80
C TYR A 199 -23.76 -0.48 -11.62
N LEU A 200 -23.26 -1.39 -10.78
CA LEU A 200 -23.97 -2.64 -10.48
C LEU A 200 -25.24 -2.40 -9.66
N THR A 201 -25.20 -1.45 -8.73
CA THR A 201 -26.33 -1.14 -7.83
C THR A 201 -27.38 -0.22 -8.46
N HIS A 202 -26.95 0.78 -9.23
CA HIS A 202 -27.83 1.79 -9.82
C HIS A 202 -28.06 1.59 -11.33
N GLY A 203 -27.53 0.51 -11.90
CA GLY A 203 -27.58 0.23 -13.32
C GLY A 203 -26.71 1.18 -14.17
N LEU A 204 -26.36 0.73 -15.37
CA LEU A 204 -25.82 1.62 -16.40
C LEU A 204 -26.99 2.18 -17.21
N TYR A 205 -27.23 3.49 -17.10
CA TYR A 205 -28.08 4.22 -18.04
C TYR A 205 -27.34 4.33 -19.38
N LEU A 206 -27.61 3.40 -20.28
CA LEU A 206 -27.16 3.49 -21.67
C LEU A 206 -28.28 4.10 -22.49
N THR A 207 -28.02 5.22 -23.14
CA THR A 207 -28.89 5.70 -24.22
C THR A 207 -28.72 4.77 -25.42
N ALA A 208 -29.78 4.05 -25.78
CA ALA A 208 -29.81 3.28 -27.03
C ALA A 208 -29.68 4.21 -28.24
N LYS A 209 -29.26 3.69 -29.39
CA LYS A 209 -29.20 4.47 -30.66
C LYS A 209 -30.56 5.07 -31.07
N ASP A 210 -31.65 4.59 -30.49
CA ASP A 210 -33.02 5.07 -30.70
C ASP A 210 -33.47 6.16 -29.69
N GLY A 211 -32.58 6.64 -28.83
CA GLY A 211 -32.88 7.69 -27.84
C GLY A 211 -33.62 7.23 -26.60
N THR A 212 -33.86 5.93 -26.45
CA THR A 212 -34.48 5.34 -25.26
C THR A 212 -33.43 4.99 -24.20
N GLU A 213 -33.71 5.34 -22.93
CA GLU A 213 -32.84 5.02 -21.80
C GLU A 213 -32.98 3.53 -21.45
N ALA A 214 -31.94 2.75 -21.73
CA ALA A 214 -31.84 1.35 -21.33
C ALA A 214 -31.00 1.26 -20.06
N MET A 215 -31.63 0.85 -18.96
CA MET A 215 -30.95 0.61 -17.69
C MET A 215 -30.52 -0.86 -17.62
N LEU A 216 -29.22 -1.13 -17.76
CA LEU A 216 -28.68 -2.47 -17.52
C LEU A 216 -28.52 -2.69 -16.02
N VAL A 217 -29.44 -3.44 -15.41
CA VAL A 217 -29.35 -3.90 -14.03
C VAL A 217 -29.04 -5.40 -14.04
N LEU A 218 -27.98 -5.81 -13.36
CA LEU A 218 -27.73 -7.23 -13.08
C LEU A 218 -28.60 -7.61 -11.88
N LYS A 219 -29.61 -8.44 -12.13
CA LYS A 219 -30.50 -9.01 -11.11
C LYS A 219 -29.84 -10.21 -10.44
#